data_AF-A0A9Q0I0Z8-F1
#
_entry.id   AF-A0A9Q0I0Z8-F1
#
_cell.length_a   1.000
_cell.length_b   1.000
_cell.length_c   1.000
_cell.angle_alpha   90.00
_cell.angle_beta   90.00
_cell.angle_gamma   90.00
#
_symmetry.space_group_name_H-M   'P 1'
#
loop_
_entity.id
_entity.type
_entity.pdbx_description
1 polymer ?
#
loop_
_entity_poly.entity_id
_entity_poly.type
_entity_poly.pdbx_seq_one_letter_code
_entity_poly.pdbx_strand_id
1 'polypeptide(L)'
;MSIKGVIPATQKWWPSWDPRNKLDSTIEANMTEIPRICERMERRVRDSHGVPSLHDQNFVLQQCKQLNLIWVGKNKLSPLEPDQLERVLGYPINHTHLQDLNLSQRLKIMKLCFQTDTIGYILSPLKDLYPDGLRVLSLNTGIGGAEVALNRLGMHFKCVVSIETSEVNQKIFKRWWDNTHQSGELRQIGGISKLTLQLLAQLVKDFGGFDLVVGTHLLETYDGLYTNTFFEFYRVLTQLKDIMRL
;
A
#
# COMPACT_ATOMS: atom_id res chain seq x y z
N MET A 1 -9.20 -11.91 4.46
CA MET A 1 -9.59 -11.77 3.04
C MET A 1 -9.13 -13.01 2.27
N SER A 2 -9.92 -13.56 1.33
CA SER A 2 -9.54 -14.72 0.51
C SER A 2 -9.33 -14.33 -0.96
N ILE A 3 -8.43 -14.99 -1.68
CA ILE A 3 -8.13 -14.71 -3.11
C ILE A 3 -9.41 -14.68 -3.94
N LYS A 4 -10.24 -15.72 -3.81
CA LYS A 4 -11.48 -15.89 -4.56
C LYS A 4 -12.54 -14.83 -4.19
N GLY A 5 -12.51 -14.31 -2.97
CA GLY A 5 -13.39 -13.21 -2.57
C GLY A 5 -12.99 -11.87 -3.18
N VAL A 6 -11.69 -11.64 -3.38
CA VAL A 6 -11.17 -10.39 -3.96
C VAL A 6 -11.21 -10.40 -5.48
N ILE A 7 -10.93 -11.55 -6.09
CA ILE A 7 -10.85 -11.73 -7.54
C ILE A 7 -11.76 -12.90 -7.95
N PRO A 8 -13.10 -12.74 -7.93
CA PRO A 8 -14.05 -13.84 -8.15
C PRO A 8 -13.89 -14.56 -9.49
N ALA A 9 -13.43 -13.84 -10.53
CA ALA A 9 -13.19 -14.40 -11.85
C ALA A 9 -12.19 -15.57 -11.86
N THR A 10 -11.30 -15.65 -10.87
CA THR A 10 -10.30 -16.74 -10.75
C THR A 10 -10.90 -18.05 -10.25
N GLN A 11 -12.07 -18.01 -9.59
CA GLN A 11 -12.64 -19.19 -8.93
C GLN A 11 -12.91 -20.34 -9.89
N LYS A 12 -13.39 -20.03 -11.10
CA LYS A 12 -13.71 -21.01 -12.15
C LYS A 12 -12.47 -21.79 -12.63
N TRP A 13 -11.30 -21.18 -12.53
CA TRP A 13 -10.04 -21.72 -13.07
C TRP A 13 -9.15 -22.35 -12.01
N TRP A 14 -9.56 -22.28 -10.75
CA TRP A 14 -8.76 -22.74 -9.62
C TRP A 14 -8.71 -24.28 -9.58
N PRO A 15 -7.54 -24.92 -9.69
CA PRO A 15 -7.42 -26.38 -9.61
C PRO A 15 -7.85 -26.89 -8.23
N SER A 16 -8.45 -28.08 -8.19
CA SER A 16 -8.85 -28.72 -6.92
C SER A 16 -7.66 -29.06 -6.02
N TRP A 17 -6.48 -29.26 -6.61
CA TRP A 17 -5.24 -29.55 -5.91
C TRP A 17 -4.47 -28.31 -5.43
N ASP A 18 -4.92 -27.09 -5.78
CA ASP A 18 -4.33 -25.85 -5.26
C ASP A 18 -5.12 -25.38 -4.01
N PRO A 19 -4.61 -25.62 -2.79
CA PRO A 19 -5.34 -25.31 -1.57
C PRO A 19 -5.28 -23.83 -1.19
N ARG A 20 -4.56 -22.99 -1.94
CA ARG A 20 -4.32 -21.60 -1.54
C ARG A 20 -5.62 -20.81 -1.55
N ASN A 21 -5.87 -20.13 -0.44
CA ASN A 21 -6.97 -19.21 -0.27
C ASN A 21 -6.50 -17.79 0.08
N LYS A 22 -5.19 -17.59 0.34
CA LYS A 22 -4.55 -16.32 0.69
C LYS A 22 -3.28 -16.15 -0.14
N LEU A 23 -2.96 -14.90 -0.42
CA LEU A 23 -1.68 -14.50 -1.02
C LEU A 23 -0.59 -14.47 0.04
N ASP A 24 0.66 -14.63 -0.40
CA ASP A 24 1.84 -14.39 0.41
C ASP A 24 2.06 -12.87 0.60
N SER A 25 2.79 -12.46 1.65
CA SER A 25 3.02 -11.05 1.97
C SER A 25 4.01 -10.37 1.02
N THR A 26 4.81 -11.15 0.28
CA THR A 26 5.85 -10.61 -0.61
C THR A 26 5.28 -10.22 -1.96
N ILE A 27 5.47 -8.95 -2.35
CA ILE A 27 5.16 -8.47 -3.70
C ILE A 27 6.45 -8.44 -4.52
N GLU A 28 6.55 -9.31 -5.51
CA GLU A 28 7.61 -9.25 -6.52
C GLU A 28 7.24 -8.19 -7.57
N ALA A 29 8.13 -7.21 -7.75
CA ALA A 29 7.92 -6.10 -8.70
C ALA A 29 8.76 -6.27 -9.98
N ASN A 30 9.72 -7.20 -9.97
CA ASN A 30 10.50 -7.55 -11.15
C ASN A 30 9.70 -8.50 -12.05
N MET A 31 9.11 -7.93 -13.10
CA MET A 31 8.20 -8.64 -14.01
C MET A 31 8.92 -9.39 -15.15
N THR A 32 10.24 -9.24 -15.30
CA THR A 32 10.96 -9.69 -16.50
C THR A 32 10.94 -11.22 -16.65
N GLU A 33 11.15 -11.97 -15.56
CA GLU A 33 11.22 -13.44 -15.61
C GLU A 33 9.86 -14.12 -15.42
N ILE A 34 8.83 -13.37 -14.98
CA ILE A 34 7.52 -13.93 -14.63
C ILE A 34 6.85 -14.64 -15.81
N PRO A 35 6.81 -14.09 -17.04
CA PRO A 35 6.21 -14.77 -18.20
C PRO A 35 6.83 -16.14 -18.47
N ARG A 36 8.17 -16.24 -18.40
CA ARG A 36 8.91 -17.49 -18.62
C ARG A 36 8.62 -18.51 -17.52
N ILE A 37 8.52 -18.06 -16.26
CA ILE A 37 8.16 -18.93 -15.13
C ILE A 37 6.72 -19.44 -15.29
N CYS A 38 5.77 -18.56 -15.64
CA CYS A 38 4.38 -18.94 -15.90
C CYS A 38 4.31 -19.99 -17.00
N GLU A 39 4.91 -19.75 -18.17
CA GLU A 39 4.88 -20.71 -19.29
C GLU A 39 5.43 -22.08 -18.88
N ARG A 40 6.53 -22.11 -18.11
CA ARG A 40 7.12 -23.35 -17.61
C ARG A 40 6.18 -24.11 -16.67
N MET A 41 5.47 -23.41 -15.79
CA MET A 41 4.51 -24.04 -14.87
C MET A 41 3.27 -24.52 -15.63
N GLU A 42 2.71 -23.68 -16.50
CA GLU A 42 1.55 -24.00 -17.33
C GLU A 42 1.78 -25.22 -18.22
N ARG A 43 2.99 -25.36 -18.79
CA ARG A 43 3.36 -26.52 -19.60
C ARG A 43 3.29 -27.82 -18.79
N ARG A 44 3.89 -27.85 -17.60
CA ARG A 44 3.82 -29.02 -16.71
C ARG A 44 2.37 -29.43 -16.39
N VAL A 45 1.51 -28.46 -16.16
CA VAL A 45 0.09 -28.72 -15.88
C VAL A 45 -0.65 -29.22 -17.12
N ARG A 46 -0.36 -28.66 -18.29
CA ARG A 46 -0.97 -29.06 -19.57
C ARG A 46 -0.57 -30.47 -19.98
N ASP A 47 0.72 -30.82 -19.85
CA ASP A 47 1.26 -32.13 -20.19
C ASP A 47 0.70 -33.23 -19.28
N SER A 48 0.26 -32.86 -18.08
CA SER A 48 -0.42 -33.75 -17.13
C SER A 48 -1.95 -33.71 -17.23
N HIS A 49 -2.50 -33.20 -18.34
CA HIS A 49 -3.95 -33.05 -18.56
C HIS A 49 -4.70 -32.30 -17.45
N GLY A 50 -4.03 -31.39 -16.74
CA GLY A 50 -4.60 -30.58 -15.66
C GLY A 50 -4.38 -31.13 -14.24
N VAL A 51 -3.91 -32.37 -14.10
CA VAL A 51 -3.67 -33.01 -12.80
C VAL A 51 -2.23 -33.54 -12.74
N PRO A 52 -1.25 -32.69 -12.37
CA PRO A 52 0.15 -33.08 -12.27
C PRO A 52 0.41 -34.11 -11.16
N SER A 53 1.59 -34.72 -11.20
CA SER A 53 2.13 -35.51 -10.08
C SER A 53 2.21 -34.68 -8.80
N LEU A 54 2.22 -35.31 -7.62
CA LEU A 54 2.34 -34.58 -6.35
C LEU A 54 3.62 -33.74 -6.28
N HIS A 55 4.71 -34.23 -6.87
CA HIS A 55 5.97 -33.50 -6.98
C HIS A 55 5.80 -32.22 -7.81
N ASP A 56 5.19 -32.32 -8.99
CA ASP A 56 4.94 -31.16 -9.85
C ASP A 56 3.93 -30.19 -9.25
N GLN A 57 2.90 -30.68 -8.58
CA GLN A 57 1.95 -29.83 -7.84
C GLN A 57 2.69 -28.99 -6.80
N ASN A 58 3.54 -29.61 -5.98
CA ASN A 58 4.34 -28.89 -4.98
C ASN A 58 5.27 -27.85 -5.62
N PHE A 59 5.91 -28.20 -6.73
CA PHE A 59 6.79 -27.29 -7.46
C PHE A 59 6.03 -26.09 -8.03
N VAL A 60 4.87 -26.32 -8.66
CA VAL A 60 4.00 -25.25 -9.18
C VAL A 60 3.50 -24.37 -8.03
N LEU A 61 3.03 -24.96 -6.93
CA LEU A 61 2.55 -24.22 -5.77
C LEU A 61 3.64 -23.38 -5.11
N GLN A 62 4.87 -23.87 -5.05
CA GLN A 62 6.00 -23.09 -4.53
C GLN A 62 6.23 -21.82 -5.35
N GLN A 63 6.27 -21.94 -6.68
CA GLN A 63 6.42 -20.79 -7.57
C GLN A 63 5.22 -19.84 -7.47
N CYS A 64 4.00 -20.37 -7.40
CA CYS A 64 2.81 -19.55 -7.29
C CYS A 64 2.72 -18.81 -5.94
N LYS A 65 3.23 -19.37 -4.84
CA LYS A 65 3.34 -18.67 -3.56
C LYS A 65 4.39 -17.57 -3.61
N GLN A 66 5.59 -17.89 -4.10
CA GLN A 66 6.72 -16.97 -4.15
C GLN A 66 6.43 -15.71 -4.99
N LEU A 67 5.69 -15.87 -6.09
CA LEU A 67 5.39 -14.79 -7.03
C LEU A 67 3.92 -14.33 -6.98
N ASN A 68 3.15 -14.83 -6.01
CA ASN A 68 1.72 -14.54 -5.88
C ASN A 68 0.90 -14.76 -7.17
N LEU A 69 1.23 -15.82 -7.93
CA LEU A 69 0.55 -16.15 -9.18
C LEU A 69 -0.86 -16.72 -8.92
N ILE A 70 -1.79 -16.32 -9.78
CA ILE A 70 -3.20 -16.71 -9.74
C ILE A 70 -3.62 -17.41 -11.04
N TRP A 71 -4.65 -18.25 -10.95
CA TRP A 71 -5.23 -18.94 -12.09
C TRP A 71 -6.24 -18.05 -12.81
N VAL A 72 -5.94 -17.69 -14.06
CA VAL A 72 -6.76 -16.77 -14.88
C VAL A 72 -7.47 -17.46 -16.05
N GLY A 73 -7.13 -18.72 -16.29
CA GLY A 73 -7.71 -19.53 -17.35
C GLY A 73 -7.39 -21.02 -17.16
N LYS A 74 -7.96 -21.88 -17.99
CA LYS A 74 -7.68 -23.33 -17.95
C LYS A 74 -6.17 -23.56 -18.11
N ASN A 75 -5.53 -24.05 -17.05
CA ASN A 75 -4.08 -24.28 -16.96
C ASN A 75 -3.24 -23.03 -17.28
N LYS A 76 -3.76 -21.82 -16.99
CA LYS A 76 -3.07 -20.55 -17.21
C LYS A 76 -2.85 -19.79 -15.91
N LEU A 77 -1.63 -19.31 -15.73
CA LEU A 77 -1.19 -18.52 -14.58
C LEU A 77 -0.91 -17.08 -15.01
N SER A 78 -1.10 -16.16 -14.08
CA SER A 78 -0.73 -14.76 -14.25
C SER A 78 -0.27 -14.18 -12.91
N PRO A 79 0.67 -13.22 -12.90
CA PRO A 79 0.84 -12.35 -11.74
C PRO A 79 -0.45 -11.55 -11.47
N LEU A 80 -0.52 -10.96 -10.28
CA LEU A 80 -1.57 -10.00 -9.96
C LEU A 80 -1.41 -8.75 -10.82
N GLU A 81 -2.51 -8.31 -11.41
CA GLU A 81 -2.58 -7.01 -12.07
C GLU A 81 -2.60 -5.88 -11.02
N PRO A 82 -2.14 -4.67 -11.35
CA PRO A 82 -2.09 -3.58 -10.38
C PRO A 82 -3.43 -3.22 -9.73
N ASP A 83 -4.53 -3.26 -10.48
CA ASP A 83 -5.89 -3.01 -9.98
C ASP A 83 -6.37 -4.11 -9.01
N GLN A 84 -5.98 -5.36 -9.27
CA GLN A 84 -6.23 -6.47 -8.36
C GLN A 84 -5.44 -6.29 -7.06
N LEU A 85 -4.18 -5.84 -7.14
CA LEU A 85 -3.35 -5.59 -5.96
C LEU A 85 -3.88 -4.40 -5.14
N GLU A 86 -4.30 -3.31 -5.78
CA GLU A 86 -4.99 -2.18 -5.13
C GLU A 86 -6.17 -2.69 -4.29
N ARG A 87 -7.00 -3.57 -4.88
CA ARG A 87 -8.15 -4.17 -4.19
C ARG A 87 -7.75 -5.07 -3.03
N VAL A 88 -6.69 -5.88 -3.17
CA VAL A 88 -6.16 -6.73 -2.08
C VAL A 88 -5.68 -5.87 -0.90
N LEU A 89 -5.04 -4.74 -1.19
CA LEU A 89 -4.56 -3.79 -0.18
C LEU A 89 -5.67 -2.84 0.33
N GLY A 90 -6.85 -2.87 -0.30
CA GLY A 90 -8.02 -2.08 0.05
C GLY A 90 -7.98 -0.61 -0.42
N TYR A 91 -7.13 -0.30 -1.39
CA TYR A 91 -7.13 0.99 -2.07
C TYR A 91 -8.27 1.08 -3.09
N PRO A 92 -8.70 2.31 -3.47
CA PRO A 92 -9.60 2.51 -4.60
C PRO A 92 -9.06 1.88 -5.89
N ILE A 93 -9.97 1.46 -6.76
CA ILE A 93 -9.61 0.99 -8.11
C ILE A 93 -8.95 2.14 -8.88
N ASN A 94 -7.85 1.86 -9.56
CA ASN A 94 -7.02 2.81 -10.29
C ASN A 94 -6.30 3.85 -9.41
N HIS A 95 -6.15 3.59 -8.11
CA HIS A 95 -5.49 4.51 -7.18
C HIS A 95 -4.06 4.85 -7.60
N THR A 96 -3.30 3.90 -8.16
CA THR A 96 -1.92 4.12 -8.64
C THR A 96 -1.83 4.47 -10.13
N HIS A 97 -2.95 4.56 -10.84
CA HIS A 97 -2.97 4.76 -12.30
C HIS A 97 -2.60 6.20 -12.69
N LEU A 98 -1.32 6.50 -12.90
CA LEU A 98 -0.88 7.74 -13.55
C LEU A 98 -0.41 7.45 -14.98
N GLN A 99 -0.59 8.40 -15.90
CA GLN A 99 -0.27 8.21 -17.33
C GLN A 99 1.18 7.79 -17.57
N ASP A 100 2.12 8.30 -16.76
CA ASP A 100 3.55 8.06 -16.91
C ASP A 100 4.07 6.79 -16.20
N LEU A 101 3.18 5.98 -15.59
CA LEU A 101 3.58 4.80 -14.84
C LEU A 101 3.29 3.50 -15.58
N ASN A 102 4.33 2.68 -15.76
CA ASN A 102 4.18 1.32 -16.25
C ASN A 102 3.78 0.34 -15.13
N LEU A 103 3.42 -0.90 -15.52
CA LEU A 103 2.97 -1.95 -14.59
C LEU A 103 3.96 -2.23 -13.46
N SER A 104 5.26 -2.38 -13.77
CA SER A 104 6.29 -2.67 -12.77
C SER A 104 6.46 -1.51 -11.78
N GLN A 105 6.39 -0.26 -12.24
CA GLN A 105 6.43 0.91 -11.37
C GLN A 105 5.23 0.95 -10.42
N ARG A 106 4.01 0.67 -10.92
CA ARG A 106 2.80 0.60 -10.08
C ARG A 106 2.92 -0.47 -8.99
N LEU A 107 3.40 -1.67 -9.35
CA LEU A 107 3.64 -2.76 -8.39
C LEU A 107 4.71 -2.39 -7.36
N LYS A 108 5.80 -1.73 -7.79
CA LYS A 108 6.87 -1.27 -6.89
C LYS A 108 6.34 -0.28 -5.84
N ILE A 109 5.49 0.66 -6.25
CA ILE A 109 4.89 1.65 -5.33
C ILE A 109 4.06 0.94 -4.24
N MET A 110 3.29 -0.09 -4.62
CA MET A 110 2.41 -0.82 -3.69
C MET A 110 3.14 -1.77 -2.75
N LYS A 111 4.42 -2.09 -3.00
CA LYS A 111 5.19 -3.07 -2.21
C LYS A 111 5.30 -2.74 -0.73
N LEU A 112 5.36 -1.45 -0.38
CA LEU A 112 5.52 -0.96 1.00
C LEU A 112 4.26 -0.25 1.52
N CYS A 113 3.15 -0.37 0.80
CA CYS A 113 1.91 0.31 1.16
C CYS A 113 1.19 -0.42 2.30
N PHE A 114 0.49 0.35 3.13
CA PHE A 114 -0.37 -0.24 4.15
C PHE A 114 -1.49 -1.08 3.54
N GLN A 115 -1.84 -2.17 4.22
CA GLN A 115 -3.11 -2.83 4.04
C GLN A 115 -4.17 -1.99 4.77
N THR A 116 -5.03 -1.33 4.01
CA THR A 116 -5.91 -0.26 4.53
C THR A 116 -7.01 -0.78 5.45
N ASP A 117 -7.47 -2.02 5.31
CA ASP A 117 -8.45 -2.60 6.25
C ASP A 117 -7.84 -2.86 7.64
N THR A 118 -6.57 -3.28 7.70
CA THR A 118 -5.81 -3.47 8.93
C THR A 118 -5.60 -2.14 9.65
N ILE A 119 -5.14 -1.13 8.91
CA ILE A 119 -4.94 0.21 9.47
C ILE A 119 -6.28 0.83 9.88
N GLY A 120 -7.32 0.65 9.07
CA GLY A 120 -8.67 1.08 9.40
C GLY A 120 -9.18 0.45 10.69
N TYR A 121 -8.97 -0.85 10.88
CA TYR A 121 -9.33 -1.51 12.14
C TYR A 121 -8.60 -0.89 13.35
N ILE A 122 -7.28 -0.70 13.25
CA ILE A 122 -6.46 -0.12 14.33
C ILE A 122 -6.89 1.31 14.66
N LEU A 123 -7.20 2.12 13.64
CA LEU A 123 -7.54 3.53 13.80
C LEU A 123 -9.05 3.79 13.97
N SER A 124 -9.89 2.75 13.90
CA SER A 124 -11.34 2.87 14.02
C SER A 124 -11.84 3.57 15.29
N PRO A 125 -11.19 3.44 16.48
CA PRO A 125 -11.63 4.16 17.67
C PRO A 125 -11.56 5.70 17.53
N LEU A 126 -10.73 6.22 16.62
CA LEU A 126 -10.61 7.66 16.40
C LEU A 126 -11.90 8.28 15.83
N LYS A 127 -12.75 7.47 15.20
CA LYS A 127 -14.02 7.94 14.61
C LYS A 127 -14.93 8.57 15.66
N ASP A 128 -15.06 7.93 16.82
CA ASP A 128 -15.94 8.40 17.89
C ASP A 128 -15.26 9.49 18.74
N LEU A 129 -13.92 9.50 18.78
CA LEU A 129 -13.14 10.50 19.51
C LEU A 129 -13.06 11.86 18.77
N TYR A 130 -13.12 11.84 17.45
CA TYR A 130 -12.97 13.04 16.61
C TYR A 130 -14.12 13.16 15.59
N PRO A 131 -15.38 13.32 16.05
CA PRO A 131 -16.55 13.39 15.16
C PRO A 131 -16.50 14.60 14.20
N ASP A 132 -15.86 15.69 14.62
CA ASP A 132 -15.70 16.92 13.81
C ASP A 132 -14.49 16.86 12.85
N GLY A 133 -13.82 15.72 12.78
CA GLY A 133 -12.67 15.50 11.91
C GLY A 133 -11.30 15.69 12.56
N LEU A 134 -10.30 15.14 11.88
CA LEU A 134 -8.93 14.94 12.37
C LEU A 134 -7.92 15.88 11.74
N ARG A 135 -6.88 16.24 12.49
CA ARG A 135 -5.65 16.86 11.98
C ARG A 135 -4.54 15.82 11.99
N VAL A 136 -4.02 15.48 10.82
CA VAL A 136 -3.09 14.37 10.66
C VAL A 136 -1.72 14.87 10.21
N LEU A 137 -0.67 14.44 10.91
CA LEU A 137 0.71 14.53 10.44
C LEU A 137 1.15 13.15 9.97
N SER A 138 1.41 13.00 8.67
CA SER A 138 1.69 11.73 8.02
C SER A 138 3.14 11.69 7.54
N LEU A 139 3.95 10.83 8.14
CA LEU A 139 5.38 10.69 7.85
C LEU A 139 5.62 9.51 6.93
N ASN A 140 6.34 9.72 5.83
CA ASN A 140 6.52 8.71 4.78
C ASN A 140 5.16 8.22 4.28
N THR A 141 4.32 9.18 3.87
CA THR A 141 2.91 8.98 3.53
C THR A 141 2.70 7.94 2.41
N GLY A 142 3.68 7.79 1.52
CA GLY A 142 3.53 6.96 0.33
C GLY A 142 2.33 7.45 -0.50
N ILE A 143 1.45 6.52 -0.86
CA ILE A 143 0.23 6.81 -1.62
C ILE A 143 -1.00 7.12 -0.75
N GLY A 144 -0.80 7.45 0.54
CA GLY A 144 -1.87 7.87 1.44
C GLY A 144 -2.63 6.74 2.11
N GLY A 145 -1.97 5.63 2.45
CA GLY A 145 -2.64 4.43 2.96
C GLY A 145 -3.43 4.64 4.25
N ALA A 146 -2.91 5.45 5.18
CA ALA A 146 -3.60 5.74 6.43
C ALA A 146 -4.82 6.63 6.19
N GLU A 147 -4.69 7.64 5.33
CA GLU A 147 -5.71 8.61 4.98
C GLU A 147 -6.85 7.94 4.19
N VAL A 148 -6.50 7.04 3.25
CA VAL A 148 -7.47 6.18 2.57
C VAL A 148 -8.24 5.33 3.57
N ALA A 149 -7.56 4.70 4.53
CA ALA A 149 -8.20 3.89 5.56
C ALA A 149 -9.16 4.71 6.45
N LEU A 150 -8.70 5.87 6.93
CA LEU A 150 -9.50 6.78 7.75
C LEU A 150 -10.72 7.34 6.99
N ASN A 151 -10.55 7.74 5.74
CA ASN A 151 -11.64 8.20 4.88
C ASN A 151 -12.68 7.10 4.64
N ARG A 152 -12.24 5.84 4.43
CA ARG A 152 -13.14 4.69 4.27
C ARG A 152 -14.00 4.42 5.52
N LEU A 153 -13.56 4.86 6.71
CA LEU A 153 -14.34 4.79 7.94
C LEU A 153 -15.36 5.94 8.08
N GLY A 154 -15.35 6.90 7.15
CA GLY A 154 -16.20 8.10 7.17
C GLY A 154 -15.64 9.23 8.03
N MET A 155 -14.34 9.23 8.32
CA MET A 155 -13.71 10.35 9.01
C MET A 155 -13.35 11.46 8.01
N HIS A 156 -13.63 12.69 8.40
CA HIS A 156 -13.23 13.89 7.67
C HIS A 156 -11.90 14.43 8.21
N PHE A 157 -11.15 15.11 7.36
CA PHE A 157 -9.91 15.76 7.76
C PHE A 157 -10.10 17.26 7.84
N LYS A 158 -9.67 17.87 8.95
CA LYS A 158 -9.50 19.32 9.07
C LYS A 158 -8.23 19.75 8.34
N CYS A 159 -7.14 19.00 8.54
CA CYS A 159 -5.94 19.11 7.75
C CYS A 159 -5.17 17.78 7.68
N VAL A 160 -4.40 17.62 6.61
CA VAL A 160 -3.37 16.58 6.48
C VAL A 160 -2.07 17.24 6.06
N VAL A 161 -1.02 17.07 6.84
CA VAL A 161 0.34 17.43 6.46
C VAL A 161 1.07 16.14 6.10
N SER A 162 1.32 15.93 4.81
CA SER A 162 1.94 14.70 4.29
C SER A 162 3.41 14.91 3.96
N ILE A 163 4.27 14.04 4.46
CA ILE A 163 5.71 14.07 4.25
C ILE A 163 6.08 12.88 3.39
N GLU A 164 6.47 13.14 2.15
CA GLU A 164 6.78 12.09 1.17
C GLU A 164 7.85 12.56 0.20
N THR A 165 8.93 11.80 0.05
CA THR A 165 10.06 12.18 -0.81
C THR A 165 9.73 11.99 -2.29
N SER A 166 9.00 10.93 -2.65
CA SER A 166 8.66 10.61 -4.05
C SER A 166 7.57 11.53 -4.59
N GLU A 167 7.91 12.32 -5.61
CA GLU A 167 6.93 13.16 -6.31
C GLU A 167 5.80 12.35 -6.94
N VAL A 168 6.07 11.12 -7.37
CA VAL A 168 5.06 10.21 -7.92
C VAL A 168 4.03 9.85 -6.85
N ASN A 169 4.49 9.50 -5.65
CA ASN A 169 3.62 9.19 -4.51
C ASN A 169 2.80 10.42 -4.10
N GLN A 170 3.45 11.60 -4.05
CA GLN A 170 2.76 12.87 -3.78
C GLN A 170 1.65 13.14 -4.80
N LYS A 171 1.90 12.94 -6.10
CA LYS A 171 0.90 13.10 -7.18
C LYS A 171 -0.26 12.11 -7.04
N ILE A 172 0.03 10.84 -6.73
CA ILE A 172 -1.00 9.83 -6.49
C ILE A 172 -1.90 10.25 -5.33
N PHE A 173 -1.29 10.61 -4.19
CA PHE A 173 -2.03 11.00 -3.00
C PHE A 173 -2.83 12.29 -3.20
N LYS A 174 -2.24 13.30 -3.86
CA LYS A 174 -2.91 14.56 -4.19
C LYS A 174 -4.14 14.33 -5.07
N ARG A 175 -4.00 13.50 -6.10
CA ARG A 175 -5.13 13.13 -6.96
C ARG A 175 -6.24 12.44 -6.18
N TRP A 176 -5.89 11.56 -5.25
CA TRP A 176 -6.90 10.93 -4.39
C TRP A 176 -7.60 11.95 -3.50
N TRP A 177 -6.84 12.88 -2.89
CA TRP A 177 -7.39 13.96 -2.07
C TRP A 177 -8.42 14.80 -2.84
N ASP A 178 -8.06 15.24 -4.04
CA ASP A 178 -8.92 16.08 -4.87
C ASP A 178 -10.21 15.36 -5.31
N ASN A 179 -10.20 14.03 -5.34
CA ASN A 179 -11.36 13.20 -5.71
C ASN A 179 -12.21 12.73 -4.52
N THR A 180 -11.80 12.96 -3.27
CA THR A 180 -12.53 12.48 -2.08
C THR A 180 -13.44 13.53 -1.43
N HIS A 181 -13.57 14.70 -2.06
CA HIS A 181 -14.37 15.84 -1.57
C HIS A 181 -14.04 16.22 -0.10
N GLN A 182 -12.83 15.95 0.36
CA GLN A 182 -12.35 16.38 1.66
C GLN A 182 -12.30 17.92 1.67
N SER A 183 -12.95 18.53 2.67
CA SER A 183 -13.07 19.99 2.77
C SER A 183 -11.90 20.65 3.51
N GLY A 184 -11.03 19.85 4.14
CA GLY A 184 -9.86 20.34 4.86
C GLY A 184 -8.70 20.74 3.95
N GLU A 185 -7.59 21.11 4.57
CA GLU A 185 -6.37 21.47 3.85
C GLU A 185 -5.39 20.28 3.74
N LEU A 186 -4.89 20.01 2.53
CA LEU A 186 -3.75 19.12 2.31
C LEU A 186 -2.49 19.96 2.06
N ARG A 187 -1.46 19.76 2.89
CA ARG A 187 -0.13 20.37 2.74
C ARG A 187 0.93 19.29 2.53
N GLN A 188 1.54 19.25 1.35
CA GLN A 188 2.56 18.26 1.01
C GLN A 188 3.98 18.82 1.20
N ILE A 189 4.84 18.05 1.84
CA ILE A 189 6.25 18.39 2.08
C ILE A 189 7.13 17.27 1.50
N GLY A 190 7.99 17.65 0.54
CA GLY A 190 8.87 16.73 -0.17
C GLY A 190 10.08 16.26 0.66
N GLY A 191 9.86 15.50 1.73
CA GLY A 191 10.91 14.84 2.52
C GLY A 191 10.99 15.28 3.99
N ILE A 192 11.33 14.33 4.87
CA ILE A 192 11.33 14.52 6.34
C ILE A 192 12.42 15.47 6.83
N SER A 193 13.52 15.61 6.09
CA SER A 193 14.61 16.55 6.39
C SER A 193 14.14 18.01 6.40
N LYS A 194 13.03 18.33 5.71
CA LYS A 194 12.43 19.67 5.70
C LYS A 194 11.63 19.98 6.96
N LEU A 195 11.24 18.97 7.75
CA LEU A 195 10.56 19.17 9.04
C LEU A 195 11.54 19.61 10.13
N THR A 196 11.94 20.88 10.05
CA THR A 196 12.69 21.56 11.13
C THR A 196 11.78 21.90 12.30
N LEU A 197 12.36 22.17 13.47
CA LEU A 197 11.60 22.61 14.66
C LEU A 197 10.76 23.86 14.36
N GLN A 198 11.32 24.81 13.61
CA GLN A 198 10.62 26.04 13.22
C GLN A 198 9.42 25.74 12.32
N LEU A 199 9.57 24.84 11.33
CA LEU A 199 8.46 24.45 10.47
C LEU A 199 7.39 23.71 11.27
N LEU A 200 7.76 22.80 12.17
CA LEU A 200 6.81 22.12 13.05
C LEU A 200 6.03 23.10 13.92
N ALA A 201 6.70 24.08 14.52
CA ALA A 201 6.05 25.14 15.31
C ALA A 201 5.09 25.97 14.46
N GLN A 202 5.47 26.31 13.22
CA GLN A 202 4.59 27.01 12.29
C GLN A 202 3.36 26.17 11.92
N LEU A 203 3.54 24.87 11.65
CA LEU A 203 2.43 23.96 11.34
C LEU A 203 1.46 23.83 12.52
N VAL A 204 1.97 23.73 13.76
CA VAL A 204 1.13 23.73 14.97
C VAL A 204 0.36 25.04 15.10
N LYS A 205 1.01 26.18 14.82
CA LYS A 205 0.35 27.49 14.83
C LYS A 205 -0.74 27.60 13.75
N ASP A 206 -0.49 27.10 12.55
CA ASP A 206 -1.43 27.18 11.41
C ASP A 206 -2.67 26.30 11.62
N PHE A 207 -2.48 25.09 12.18
CA PHE A 207 -3.54 24.07 12.26
C PHE A 207 -4.06 23.79 13.69
N GLY A 208 -3.47 24.44 14.69
CA GLY A 208 -3.79 24.25 16.12
C GLY A 208 -3.27 22.93 16.72
N GLY A 209 -2.28 22.30 16.10
CA GLY A 209 -1.73 20.99 16.49
C GLY A 209 -2.24 19.81 15.65
N PHE A 210 -1.89 18.59 16.06
CA PHE A 210 -2.26 17.36 15.36
C PHE A 210 -2.84 16.32 16.31
N ASP A 211 -3.90 15.65 15.87
CA ASP A 211 -4.63 14.63 16.63
C ASP A 211 -4.02 13.24 16.39
N LEU A 212 -3.43 13.03 15.22
CA LEU A 212 -2.78 11.78 14.83
C LEU A 212 -1.43 12.06 14.16
N VAL A 213 -0.38 11.40 14.66
CA VAL A 213 0.88 11.25 13.93
C VAL A 213 0.98 9.80 13.47
N VAL A 214 1.01 9.58 12.17
CA VAL A 214 1.14 8.26 11.55
C VAL A 214 2.40 8.22 10.71
N GLY A 215 3.05 7.07 10.63
CA GLY A 215 4.20 6.92 9.75
C GLY A 215 4.46 5.50 9.31
N THR A 216 5.03 5.37 8.12
CA THR A 216 5.44 4.08 7.56
C THR A 216 6.95 3.95 7.64
N HIS A 217 7.44 2.80 8.10
CA HIS A 217 8.87 2.52 8.01
C HIS A 217 9.25 2.26 6.55
N LEU A 218 10.06 3.15 5.97
CA LEU A 218 10.74 2.87 4.71
C LEU A 218 12.08 2.23 5.03
N LEU A 219 12.24 0.95 4.64
CA LEU A 219 13.55 0.36 4.41
C LEU A 219 14.07 0.89 3.06
N GLU A 220 14.45 2.16 3.03
CA GLU A 220 15.07 2.76 1.87
C GLU A 220 16.58 2.51 1.91
N THR A 221 17.08 1.70 0.98
CA THR A 221 18.50 1.73 0.60
C THR A 221 18.68 2.85 -0.41
N TYR A 222 18.77 4.10 0.06
CA TYR A 222 19.37 5.17 -0.74
C TYR A 222 20.85 5.27 -0.36
N ASP A 223 21.72 5.02 -1.33
CA ASP A 223 23.16 5.36 -1.26
C ASP A 223 24.00 4.71 -0.13
N GLY A 224 23.57 3.58 0.41
CA GLY A 224 24.31 2.88 1.47
C GLY A 224 24.28 3.58 2.83
N LEU A 225 23.53 4.68 2.96
CA LEU A 225 23.30 5.38 4.23
C LEU A 225 21.93 4.99 4.76
N TYR A 226 21.91 4.23 5.86
CA TYR A 226 20.72 4.01 6.66
C TYR A 226 20.27 5.34 7.27
N THR A 227 19.49 6.15 6.56
CA THR A 227 18.65 7.13 7.25
C THR A 227 17.58 6.33 7.97
N ASN A 228 17.80 6.08 9.26
CA ASN A 228 16.86 5.32 10.04
C ASN A 228 15.59 6.17 10.19
N THR A 229 14.62 5.95 9.31
CA THR A 229 13.31 6.63 9.29
C THR A 229 12.61 6.57 10.65
N PHE A 230 12.93 5.57 11.46
CA PHE A 230 12.51 5.48 12.86
C PHE A 230 13.04 6.64 13.74
N PHE A 231 14.32 7.01 13.63
CA PHE A 231 14.88 8.12 14.42
C PHE A 231 14.31 9.46 13.99
N GLU A 232 14.07 9.66 12.69
CA GLU A 232 13.39 10.86 12.21
C GLU A 232 11.93 10.91 12.67
N PHE A 233 11.22 9.78 12.65
CA PHE A 233 9.87 9.68 13.24
C PHE A 233 9.89 10.05 14.73
N TYR A 234 10.81 9.48 15.50
CA TYR A 234 10.95 9.75 16.92
C TYR A 234 11.31 11.22 17.19
N ARG A 235 12.23 11.80 16.41
CA ARG A 235 12.63 13.21 16.48
C ARG A 235 11.41 14.12 16.27
N VAL A 236 10.67 13.91 15.18
CA VAL A 236 9.47 14.70 14.86
C VAL A 236 8.41 14.56 15.94
N LEU A 237 8.12 13.33 16.39
CA LEU A 237 7.11 13.09 17.42
C LEU A 237 7.47 13.76 18.76
N THR A 238 8.74 13.71 19.16
CA THR A 238 9.20 14.34 20.41
C THR A 238 9.10 15.85 20.33
N GLN A 239 9.63 16.45 19.25
CA GLN A 239 9.56 17.90 19.03
C GLN A 239 8.11 18.40 18.97
N LEU A 240 7.24 17.67 18.29
CA LEU A 240 5.83 18.03 18.19
C LEU A 240 5.13 18.02 19.56
N LYS A 241 5.40 17.00 20.38
CA LYS A 241 4.87 16.92 21.75
C LYS A 241 5.34 18.08 22.62
N ASP A 242 6.59 18.49 22.49
CA ASP A 242 7.12 19.62 23.25
C ASP A 242 6.49 20.94 22.81
N ILE A 243 6.31 21.15 21.51
CA ILE A 243 5.61 22.33 20.97
C ILE A 243 4.15 22.37 21.43
N MET A 244 3.43 21.25 21.40
CA MET A 244 2.00 21.19 21.74
C MET A 244 1.71 21.26 23.25
N ARG A 245 2.74 21.18 24.11
CA ARG A 245 2.62 21.37 25.57
C ARG A 245 2.73 22.84 25.98
N LEU A 246 3.24 23.70 25.09
CA LEU A 246 3.37 25.14 25.28
C LEU A 246 2.08 25.85 24.88
#